data_AF-A0A3C1K6Q4-F1
#
_entry.id   AF-A0A3C1K6Q4-F1
#
_cell.length_a   1.000
_cell.length_b   1.000
_cell.length_c   1.000
_cell.angle_alpha   90.00
_cell.angle_beta   90.00
_cell.angle_gamma   90.00
#
_symmetry.space_group_name_H-M   'P 1'
#
loop_
_entity.id
_entity.type
_entity.pdbx_description
1 polymer ?
#
loop_
_entity_poly.entity_id
_entity_poly.type
_entity_poly.pdbx_seq_one_letter_code
_entity_poly.pdbx_strand_id
1 'polypeptide(L)'
;MNNREKSMDKIVAFCKGRGFVYSGSEIYGGLANTWDYGPLGVEIKNNVKKAWWKKFVQESPYNVGLDSAILMNREVWVASGHVVNFNDPLIDCKSCKMRHRADQLIEAYNSANGIVMKVDGLTNDQLTDYITEKGVTCSGCGKKDFTAIRKFNMMFKTHQGVTEDSQAEVYLRPETAQGIFVNF
;
A
#
# COMPACT_ATOMS: atom_id res chain seq x y z
N MET A 1 -33.81 4.09 -4.03
CA MET A 1 -32.87 4.34 -2.91
C MET A 1 -31.83 5.35 -3.35
N ASN A 2 -31.67 6.45 -2.61
CA ASN A 2 -30.68 7.49 -2.93
C ASN A 2 -29.28 7.02 -2.51
N ASN A 3 -28.36 6.86 -3.47
CA ASN A 3 -27.00 6.38 -3.17
C ASN A 3 -26.20 7.35 -2.29
N ARG A 4 -26.64 8.61 -2.14
CA ARG A 4 -25.99 9.63 -1.31
C ARG A 4 -26.19 9.44 0.22
N GLU A 5 -27.06 8.53 0.65
CA GLU A 5 -27.38 8.29 2.08
C GLU A 5 -26.58 7.14 2.73
N LYS A 6 -25.73 6.46 1.95
CA LYS A 6 -24.92 5.33 2.41
C LYS A 6 -23.55 5.84 2.86
N SER A 7 -23.29 5.82 4.16
CA SER A 7 -21.95 6.07 4.71
C SER A 7 -21.06 4.84 4.55
N MET A 8 -19.74 5.05 4.62
CA MET A 8 -18.77 3.95 4.61
C MET A 8 -19.04 2.95 5.75
N ASP A 9 -19.37 3.45 6.94
CA ASP A 9 -19.69 2.61 8.11
C ASP A 9 -20.87 1.67 7.84
N LYS A 10 -21.91 2.14 7.15
CA LYS A 10 -23.05 1.30 6.77
C LYS A 10 -22.64 0.19 5.80
N ILE A 11 -21.73 0.49 4.87
CA ILE A 11 -21.22 -0.50 3.91
C ILE A 11 -20.36 -1.53 4.62
N VAL A 12 -19.43 -1.09 5.48
CA VAL A 12 -18.57 -1.99 6.27
C VAL A 12 -19.41 -2.90 7.16
N ALA A 13 -20.40 -2.36 7.87
CA ALA A 13 -21.32 -3.14 8.70
C ALA A 13 -22.12 -4.16 7.88
N PHE A 14 -22.59 -3.79 6.69
CA PHE A 14 -23.26 -4.72 5.78
C PHE A 14 -22.33 -5.84 5.29
N CYS A 15 -21.13 -5.50 4.83
CA CYS A 15 -20.15 -6.47 4.35
C CYS A 15 -19.78 -7.49 5.43
N LYS A 16 -19.58 -7.02 6.65
CA LYS A 16 -19.32 -7.88 7.81
C LYS A 16 -20.54 -8.74 8.16
N GLY A 17 -21.71 -8.11 8.32
CA GLY A 17 -22.94 -8.80 8.74
C GLY A 17 -23.50 -9.80 7.73
N ARG A 18 -23.10 -9.70 6.45
CA ARG A 18 -23.54 -10.61 5.37
C ARG A 18 -22.45 -11.57 4.89
N GLY A 19 -21.27 -11.56 5.50
CA GLY A 19 -20.19 -12.47 5.14
C GLY A 19 -19.53 -12.19 3.79
N PHE A 20 -19.34 -10.92 3.48
CA PHE A 20 -18.48 -10.48 2.37
C PHE A 20 -17.04 -10.31 2.80
N VAL A 21 -16.78 -9.50 3.82
CA VAL A 21 -15.41 -9.15 4.27
C VAL A 21 -15.36 -9.05 5.78
N TYR A 22 -14.32 -9.64 6.38
CA TYR A 22 -14.00 -9.56 7.80
C TYR A 22 -12.62 -8.93 8.00
N SER A 23 -12.36 -8.41 9.20
CA SER A 23 -11.00 -7.98 9.55
C SER A 23 -10.10 -9.21 9.65
N GLY A 24 -8.89 -9.14 9.11
CA GLY A 24 -7.93 -10.23 9.28
C GLY A 24 -7.63 -10.45 10.76
N SER A 25 -7.57 -11.72 11.20
CA SER A 25 -7.31 -12.09 12.60
C SER A 25 -8.26 -11.44 13.62
N GLU A 26 -9.53 -11.25 13.27
CA GLU A 26 -10.49 -10.45 14.06
C GLU A 26 -10.59 -10.86 15.54
N ILE A 27 -10.67 -12.16 15.84
CA ILE A 27 -10.81 -12.66 17.23
C ILE A 27 -9.54 -12.46 18.08
N TYR A 28 -8.42 -12.09 17.45
CA TYR A 28 -7.14 -11.81 18.10
C TYR A 28 -6.81 -10.30 18.12
N GLY A 29 -7.82 -9.44 17.97
CA GLY A 29 -7.66 -7.98 17.99
C GLY A 29 -7.45 -7.36 16.61
N GLY A 30 -7.52 -8.17 15.55
CA GLY A 30 -7.35 -7.71 14.18
C GLY A 30 -5.89 -7.52 13.78
N LEU A 31 -5.62 -7.54 12.49
CA LEU A 31 -4.34 -7.15 11.90
C LEU A 31 -4.59 -6.02 10.90
N ALA A 32 -3.94 -4.89 11.12
CA ALA A 32 -4.11 -3.72 10.26
C ALA A 32 -3.74 -4.05 8.81
N ASN A 33 -4.55 -3.53 7.87
CA ASN A 33 -4.37 -3.72 6.43
C ASN A 33 -4.49 -5.17 5.93
N THR A 34 -5.12 -6.07 6.68
CA THR A 34 -5.47 -7.41 6.21
C THR A 34 -6.97 -7.69 6.40
N TRP A 35 -7.54 -8.45 5.46
CA TRP A 35 -8.96 -8.78 5.43
C TRP A 35 -9.20 -10.18 4.89
N ASP A 36 -10.20 -10.85 5.45
CA ASP A 36 -10.65 -12.17 5.01
C ASP A 36 -11.96 -12.07 4.22
N TYR A 37 -12.05 -12.79 3.10
CA TYR A 37 -13.26 -12.84 2.28
C TYR A 37 -14.18 -13.97 2.78
N GLY A 38 -15.38 -13.63 3.22
CA GLY A 38 -16.39 -14.60 3.68
C GLY A 38 -17.08 -15.36 2.54
N PRO A 39 -18.10 -16.18 2.84
CA PRO A 39 -18.76 -17.03 1.84
C PRO A 39 -19.32 -16.27 0.62
N LEU A 40 -19.94 -15.11 0.82
CA LEU A 40 -20.41 -14.29 -0.31
C LEU A 40 -19.27 -13.49 -0.95
N GLY A 41 -18.26 -13.13 -0.16
CA GLY A 41 -17.07 -12.41 -0.59
C GLY A 41 -16.23 -13.19 -1.59
N VAL A 42 -16.01 -14.49 -1.33
CA VAL A 42 -15.23 -15.34 -2.22
C VAL A 42 -15.93 -15.53 -3.57
N GLU A 43 -17.26 -15.69 -3.57
CA GLU A 43 -18.05 -15.84 -4.80
C GLU A 43 -17.99 -14.57 -5.66
N ILE A 44 -18.23 -13.40 -5.07
CA ILE A 44 -18.16 -12.15 -5.83
C ILE A 44 -16.74 -11.87 -6.35
N LYS A 45 -15.71 -12.11 -5.52
CA LYS A 45 -14.31 -11.95 -5.92
C LYS A 45 -13.95 -12.86 -7.09
N ASN A 46 -14.36 -14.13 -7.04
CA ASN A 46 -14.11 -15.09 -8.11
C ASN A 46 -14.88 -14.74 -9.39
N ASN A 47 -16.12 -14.26 -9.29
CA ASN A 47 -16.90 -13.83 -10.44
C ASN A 47 -16.27 -12.62 -11.13
N VAL A 48 -15.79 -11.63 -10.37
CA VAL A 48 -15.07 -10.48 -10.93
C VAL A 48 -13.78 -10.92 -11.63
N LYS A 49 -12.98 -11.80 -11.01
CA LYS A 49 -11.76 -12.34 -11.61
C LYS A 49 -12.05 -13.07 -12.93
N LYS A 50 -13.06 -13.94 -12.97
CA LYS A 50 -13.47 -14.69 -14.17
C LYS A 50 -13.93 -13.75 -15.28
N ALA A 51 -14.74 -12.75 -14.95
CA ALA A 51 -15.22 -11.76 -15.92
C ALA A 51 -14.06 -10.95 -16.52
N TRP A 52 -13.11 -10.50 -15.68
CA TRP A 52 -11.92 -9.79 -16.12
C TRP A 52 -11.04 -10.68 -17.02
N TRP A 53 -10.78 -11.93 -16.60
CA TRP A 53 -9.97 -12.87 -17.36
C TRP A 53 -10.58 -13.19 -18.73
N LYS A 54 -11.89 -13.43 -18.77
CA LYS A 54 -12.61 -13.63 -20.03
C LYS A 54 -12.43 -12.43 -20.95
N LYS A 55 -12.67 -11.22 -20.44
CA LYS A 55 -12.67 -10.01 -21.25
C LYS A 55 -11.30 -9.62 -21.78
N PHE A 56 -10.28 -9.65 -20.92
CA PHE A 56 -8.96 -9.10 -21.24
C PHE A 56 -7.97 -10.15 -21.72
N VAL A 57 -8.14 -11.42 -21.36
CA VAL A 57 -7.24 -12.50 -21.78
C VAL A 57 -7.89 -13.35 -22.87
N GLN A 58 -9.02 -14.01 -22.60
CA GLN A 58 -9.59 -14.99 -23.52
C GLN A 58 -10.21 -14.39 -24.79
N GLU A 59 -10.81 -13.20 -24.69
CA GLU A 59 -11.40 -12.49 -25.83
C GLU A 59 -10.37 -11.68 -26.65
N SER A 60 -9.10 -11.63 -26.21
CA SER A 60 -8.02 -10.95 -26.93
C SER A 60 -7.11 -11.96 -27.61
N PRO A 61 -6.90 -11.90 -28.93
CA PRO A 61 -5.99 -12.82 -29.63
C PRO A 61 -4.51 -12.57 -29.30
N TYR A 62 -4.18 -11.45 -28.64
CA TYR A 62 -2.80 -11.02 -28.37
C TYR A 62 -2.35 -11.24 -26.93
N ASN A 63 -3.27 -11.61 -26.03
CA ASN A 63 -2.96 -11.71 -24.61
C ASN A 63 -2.85 -13.17 -24.18
N VAL A 64 -1.81 -13.48 -23.40
CA VAL A 64 -1.57 -14.81 -22.83
C VAL A 64 -1.64 -14.76 -21.31
N GLY A 65 -2.08 -15.86 -20.71
CA GLY A 65 -2.12 -16.00 -19.26
C GLY A 65 -0.78 -16.48 -18.70
N LEU A 66 -0.39 -15.93 -17.55
CA LEU A 66 0.79 -16.36 -16.79
C LEU A 66 0.47 -16.29 -15.29
N ASP A 67 0.92 -17.29 -14.54
CA ASP A 67 0.90 -17.27 -13.07
C ASP A 67 2.33 -17.44 -12.54
N SER A 68 2.93 -16.34 -12.09
CA SER A 68 4.30 -16.30 -11.60
C SER A 68 4.36 -16.43 -10.08
N ALA A 69 5.51 -16.88 -9.57
CA ALA A 69 5.74 -17.00 -8.14
C ALA A 69 5.61 -15.65 -7.39
N ILE A 70 5.18 -15.70 -6.12
CA ILE A 70 5.11 -14.52 -5.24
C ILE A 70 6.50 -14.10 -4.75
N LEU A 71 7.32 -15.09 -4.40
CA LEU A 71 8.72 -14.88 -4.02
C LEU A 71 9.58 -14.96 -5.27
N MET A 72 10.42 -13.96 -5.47
CA MET A 72 11.35 -13.86 -6.59
C MET A 72 12.75 -13.57 -6.06
N ASN A 73 13.76 -13.91 -6.87
CA ASN A 73 15.15 -13.55 -6.57
C ASN A 73 15.28 -12.03 -6.38
N ARG A 74 15.99 -11.62 -5.32
CA ARG A 74 16.24 -10.21 -4.98
C ARG A 74 16.72 -9.37 -6.15
N GLU A 75 17.56 -9.92 -7.02
CA GLU A 75 18.16 -9.18 -8.13
C GLU A 75 17.12 -8.69 -9.15
N VAL A 76 15.94 -9.32 -9.24
CA VAL A 76 14.81 -8.82 -10.03
C VAL A 76 14.34 -7.46 -9.51
N TRP A 77 14.30 -7.29 -8.18
CA TRP A 77 13.87 -6.05 -7.52
C TRP A 77 14.95 -4.97 -7.51
N VAL A 78 16.23 -5.38 -7.58
CA VAL A 78 17.35 -4.46 -7.78
C VAL A 78 17.33 -3.92 -9.22
N ALA A 79 17.25 -4.82 -10.20
CA ALA A 79 17.24 -4.46 -11.62
C ALA A 79 16.05 -3.59 -12.02
N SER A 80 14.86 -3.87 -11.45
CA SER A 80 13.67 -3.04 -11.65
C SER A 80 13.67 -1.74 -10.83
N GLY A 81 14.67 -1.52 -9.96
CA GLY A 81 14.80 -0.32 -9.14
C GLY A 81 13.91 -0.27 -7.90
N HIS A 82 13.07 -1.29 -7.65
CA HIS A 82 12.16 -1.33 -6.49
C HIS A 82 12.90 -1.25 -5.16
N VAL A 83 14.05 -1.91 -5.02
CA VAL A 83 14.84 -1.86 -3.76
C VAL A 83 15.24 -0.42 -3.38
N VAL A 84 15.48 0.44 -4.37
CA VAL A 84 15.99 1.81 -4.16
C VAL A 84 14.86 2.85 -4.19
N ASN A 85 13.83 2.63 -4.99
CA ASN A 85 12.83 3.65 -5.30
C ASN A 85 11.44 3.37 -4.73
N PHE A 86 11.12 2.13 -4.34
CA PHE A 86 9.82 1.76 -3.79
C PHE A 86 9.73 2.09 -2.29
N ASN A 87 9.82 3.38 -1.97
CA ASN A 87 9.87 3.88 -0.61
C ASN A 87 8.89 5.02 -0.39
N ASP A 88 8.25 5.01 0.79
CA ASP A 88 7.47 6.15 1.26
C ASP A 88 8.34 7.09 2.11
N PRO A 89 8.13 8.42 2.03
CA PRO A 89 8.81 9.38 2.88
C PRO A 89 8.15 9.40 4.27
N LEU A 90 8.82 8.83 5.28
CA LEU A 90 8.33 8.80 6.66
C LEU A 90 8.95 9.89 7.52
N ILE A 91 8.11 10.55 8.32
CA ILE A 91 8.48 11.55 9.32
C ILE A 91 7.79 11.25 10.65
N ASP A 92 8.51 11.32 11.78
CA ASP A 92 7.90 11.13 13.10
C ASP A 92 7.80 12.46 13.84
N CYS A 93 6.70 12.68 14.56
CA CYS A 93 6.61 13.78 15.52
C CYS A 93 7.38 13.41 16.79
N LYS A 94 8.42 14.18 17.14
CA LYS A 94 9.24 13.92 18.33
C LYS A 94 8.44 14.09 19.63
N SER A 95 7.37 14.89 19.60
CA SER A 95 6.53 15.18 20.76
C SER A 95 5.51 14.09 21.09
N CYS A 96 4.76 13.58 20.11
CA CYS A 96 3.73 12.54 20.36
C CYS A 96 4.12 11.15 19.83
N LYS A 97 5.29 11.02 19.18
CA LYS A 97 5.80 9.80 18.54
C LYS A 97 4.93 9.24 17.41
N MET A 98 3.91 9.99 16.99
CA MET A 98 3.09 9.62 15.84
C MET A 98 3.93 9.68 14.57
N ARG A 99 3.76 8.65 13.75
CA ARG A 99 4.42 8.49 12.46
C ARG A 99 3.50 8.96 11.36
N HIS A 100 4.03 9.76 10.46
CA HIS A 100 3.33 10.29 9.30
C HIS A 100 4.07 9.95 8.03
N ARG A 101 3.30 9.76 6.97
CA ARG A 101 3.78 9.91 5.60
C ARG A 101 3.89 11.41 5.30
N ALA A 102 5.08 11.88 4.95
CA ALA A 102 5.37 13.31 4.83
C ALA A 102 4.57 13.97 3.70
N ASP A 103 4.43 13.26 2.57
CA ASP A 103 3.58 13.66 1.45
C ASP A 103 2.12 13.83 1.87
N GLN A 104 1.52 12.81 2.50
CA GLN A 104 0.13 12.86 2.98
C GLN A 104 -0.09 13.94 4.04
N LEU A 105 0.89 14.18 4.92
CA LEU A 105 0.83 15.23 5.92
C LEU A 105 0.75 16.62 5.25
N ILE A 106 1.55 16.84 4.20
CA ILE A 106 1.52 18.08 3.43
C ILE A 106 0.23 18.18 2.63
N GLU A 107 -0.26 17.11 2.01
CA GLU A 107 -1.52 17.12 1.26
C GLU A 107 -2.72 17.46 2.15
N ALA A 108 -2.77 16.88 3.36
CA ALA A 108 -3.80 17.20 4.34
C ALA A 108 -3.74 18.68 4.75
N TYR A 109 -2.55 19.22 4.97
CA TYR A 109 -2.35 20.65 5.23
C TYR A 109 -2.78 21.52 4.04
N ASN A 110 -2.41 21.14 2.82
CA ASN A 110 -2.75 21.87 1.60
C ASN A 110 -4.26 21.91 1.38
N SER A 111 -4.94 20.77 1.57
CA SER A 111 -6.40 20.68 1.48
C SER A 111 -7.09 21.58 2.51
N ALA A 112 -6.61 21.60 3.76
CA ALA A 112 -7.15 22.44 4.82
C ALA A 112 -6.92 23.95 4.59
N ASN A 113 -5.88 24.33 3.85
CA ASN A 113 -5.51 25.72 3.58
C ASN A 113 -5.85 26.19 2.14
N GLY A 114 -6.56 25.38 1.36
CA GLY A 114 -6.94 25.72 -0.01
C GLY A 114 -5.77 25.80 -1.00
N ILE A 115 -4.65 25.14 -0.71
CA ILE A 115 -3.45 25.13 -1.57
C ILE A 115 -3.59 23.99 -2.60
N VAL A 116 -3.56 24.32 -3.88
CA VAL A 116 -3.63 23.34 -4.99
C VAL A 116 -2.22 23.02 -5.46
N MET A 117 -1.43 22.38 -4.61
CA MET A 117 -0.09 21.90 -4.95
C MET A 117 -0.02 20.39 -4.71
N LYS A 118 0.36 19.65 -5.76
CA LYS A 118 0.70 18.24 -5.63
C LYS A 118 2.14 18.11 -5.14
N VAL A 119 2.35 17.18 -4.21
CA VAL A 119 3.67 16.88 -3.64
C VAL A 119 4.26 15.58 -4.18
N ASP A 120 3.52 14.89 -5.04
CA ASP A 120 3.98 13.69 -5.74
C ASP A 120 5.28 13.98 -6.51
N GLY A 121 6.33 13.24 -6.17
CA GLY A 121 7.64 13.33 -6.84
C GLY A 121 8.64 14.32 -6.23
N LEU A 122 8.27 15.06 -5.17
CA LEU A 122 9.24 15.87 -4.43
C LEU A 122 10.26 15.01 -3.70
N THR A 123 11.49 15.51 -3.60
CA THR A 123 12.55 14.85 -2.80
C THR A 123 12.29 15.03 -1.30
N ASN A 124 12.91 14.18 -0.46
CA ASN A 124 12.81 14.31 0.99
C ASN A 124 13.26 15.69 1.49
N ASP A 125 14.25 16.31 0.84
CA ASP A 125 14.73 17.64 1.22
C ASP A 125 13.68 18.69 0.88
N GLN A 126 13.10 18.64 -0.32
CA GLN A 126 12.00 19.54 -0.73
C GLN A 126 10.77 19.40 0.18
N LEU A 127 10.43 18.18 0.60
CA LEU A 127 9.33 17.94 1.54
C LEU A 127 9.66 18.53 2.93
N THR A 128 10.92 18.41 3.38
CA THR A 128 11.37 18.96 4.66
C THR A 128 11.35 20.48 4.67
N ASP A 129 11.83 21.10 3.59
CA ASP A 129 11.80 22.55 3.39
C ASP A 129 10.35 23.03 3.38
N TYR A 130 9.46 22.35 2.66
CA TYR A 130 8.04 22.68 2.61
C TYR A 130 7.38 22.65 4.00
N ILE A 131 7.62 21.59 4.77
CA ILE A 131 7.09 21.43 6.14
C ILE A 131 7.56 22.59 7.03
N THR A 132 8.82 22.99 6.89
CA THR A 132 9.44 24.04 7.69
C THR A 132 8.93 25.43 7.30
N GLU A 133 8.93 25.75 6.00
CA GLU A 133 8.51 27.04 5.46
C GLU A 133 7.02 27.32 5.67
N LYS A 134 6.16 26.32 5.40
CA LYS A 134 4.71 26.46 5.63
C LYS A 134 4.32 26.21 7.08
N GLY A 135 5.26 25.75 7.90
CA GLY A 135 5.03 25.47 9.31
C GLY A 135 3.93 24.42 9.52
N VAL A 136 3.95 23.35 8.72
CA VAL A 136 3.00 22.23 8.80
C VAL A 136 3.06 21.64 10.20
N THR A 137 1.90 21.32 10.78
CA THR A 137 1.78 20.82 12.16
C THR A 137 1.46 19.33 12.17
N CYS A 138 1.85 18.64 13.24
CA CYS A 138 1.49 17.24 13.43
C CYS A 138 -0.03 17.09 13.57
N SER A 139 -0.65 16.22 12.76
CA SER A 139 -2.10 15.98 12.82
C SER A 139 -2.56 15.37 14.15
N GLY A 140 -1.66 14.73 14.91
CA GLY A 140 -1.99 14.14 16.20
C GLY A 140 -1.91 15.10 17.40
N CYS A 141 -0.97 16.07 17.39
CA CYS A 141 -0.73 16.92 18.56
C CYS A 141 -0.54 18.41 18.27
N GLY A 142 -0.60 18.84 17.00
CA GLY A 142 -0.46 20.25 16.60
C GLY A 142 0.95 20.84 16.72
N LYS A 143 1.94 20.10 17.23
CA LYS A 143 3.32 20.57 17.35
C LYS A 143 4.08 20.46 16.03
N LYS A 144 5.10 21.30 15.86
CA LYS A 144 5.99 21.39 14.68
C LYS A 144 7.35 20.75 14.91
N ASP A 145 7.39 19.73 15.77
CA ASP A 145 8.63 19.10 16.19
C ASP A 145 8.74 17.71 15.54
N PHE A 146 9.46 17.66 14.43
CA PHE A 146 9.59 16.47 13.59
C PHE A 146 11.04 15.97 13.50
N THR A 147 11.20 14.68 13.20
CA THR A 147 12.47 14.09 12.79
C THR A 147 12.80 14.45 11.33
N ALA A 148 14.01 14.15 10.87
CA ALA A 148 14.30 14.14 9.44
C ALA A 148 13.44 13.07 8.73
N ILE A 149 13.12 13.33 7.46
CA ILE A 149 12.40 12.37 6.61
C ILE A 149 13.35 11.23 6.25
N ARG A 150 12.88 9.99 6.44
CA ARG A 150 13.60 8.79 6.03
C ARG A 150 12.82 8.01 4.98
N LYS A 151 13.55 7.35 4.08
CA LYS A 151 12.95 6.39 3.15
C LYS A 151 12.56 5.13 3.91
N PHE A 152 11.35 4.66 3.69
CA PHE A 152 10.88 3.39 4.22
C PHE A 152 10.49 2.47 3.07
N ASN A 153 11.21 1.37 2.92
CA ASN A 153 10.94 0.40 1.88
C ASN A 153 9.61 -0.30 2.17
N MET A 154 8.71 -0.22 1.20
CA MET A 154 7.35 -0.74 1.31
C MET A 154 7.25 -2.24 0.95
N MET A 155 8.34 -2.85 0.46
CA MET A 155 8.37 -4.28 0.17
C MET A 155 8.51 -5.10 1.46
N PHE A 156 7.69 -6.14 1.57
CA PHE A 156 7.81 -7.12 2.65
C PHE A 156 9.01 -8.02 2.42
N LYS A 157 10.04 -7.83 3.25
CA LYS A 157 11.25 -8.65 3.28
C LYS A 157 11.03 -9.94 4.07
N THR A 158 11.55 -11.04 3.55
CA THR A 158 11.67 -12.32 4.27
C THR A 158 12.97 -13.01 3.87
N HIS A 159 13.22 -14.20 4.41
CA HIS A 159 14.43 -14.96 4.16
C HIS A 159 14.08 -16.38 3.71
N GLN A 160 14.79 -16.88 2.70
CA GLN A 160 14.63 -18.23 2.19
C GLN A 160 15.93 -19.01 2.40
N GLY A 161 15.88 -20.07 3.20
CA GLY A 161 17.04 -20.90 3.53
C GLY A 161 16.74 -21.81 4.71
N VAL A 162 17.53 -22.88 4.86
CA VAL A 162 17.32 -23.89 5.92
C VAL A 162 18.10 -23.55 7.18
N THR A 163 19.25 -22.89 7.05
CA THR A 163 20.10 -22.45 8.16
C THR A 163 20.21 -20.93 8.16
N GLU A 164 20.41 -20.31 9.33
CA GLU A 164 20.59 -18.85 9.46
C GLU A 164 21.71 -18.32 8.54
N ASP A 165 22.80 -19.09 8.38
CA ASP A 165 23.94 -18.73 7.53
C ASP A 165 23.69 -18.90 6.01
N SER A 166 22.61 -19.58 5.62
CA SER A 166 22.24 -19.82 4.20
C SER A 166 20.99 -19.05 3.76
N GLN A 167 20.49 -18.14 4.59
CA GLN A 167 19.30 -17.37 4.31
C GLN A 167 19.54 -16.35 3.19
N ALA A 168 18.95 -16.60 2.02
CA ALA A 168 18.85 -15.62 0.96
C ALA A 168 17.74 -14.62 1.29
N GLU A 169 18.07 -13.32 1.27
CA GLU A 169 17.07 -12.25 1.37
C GLU A 169 16.15 -12.30 0.13
N VAL A 170 14.84 -12.37 0.37
CA VAL A 170 13.81 -12.37 -0.68
C VAL A 170 12.66 -11.43 -0.28
N TYR A 171 11.83 -11.06 -1.26
CA TYR A 171 10.71 -10.14 -1.05
C TYR A 171 9.41 -10.78 -1.53
N LEU A 172 8.31 -10.51 -0.83
CA LEU A 172 6.97 -10.66 -1.42
C LEU A 172 6.84 -9.60 -2.52
N ARG A 173 6.50 -10.04 -3.74
CA ARG A 173 6.37 -9.13 -4.88
C ARG A 173 5.43 -7.95 -4.57
N PRO A 174 5.84 -6.68 -4.80
CA PRO A 174 4.96 -5.52 -4.66
C PRO A 174 4.00 -5.37 -5.85
N GLU A 175 4.29 -6.03 -6.98
CA GLU A 175 3.49 -6.03 -8.21
C GLU A 175 3.64 -7.35 -8.98
N THR A 176 2.83 -7.58 -10.02
CA THR A 176 2.90 -8.81 -10.84
C THR A 176 3.70 -8.65 -12.14
N ALA A 177 4.07 -7.43 -12.54
CA ALA A 177 4.66 -7.15 -13.85
C ALA A 177 6.04 -7.80 -14.05
N GLN A 178 6.89 -7.77 -13.02
CA GLN A 178 8.22 -8.39 -13.10
C GLN A 178 8.16 -9.88 -13.43
N GLY A 179 7.12 -10.59 -12.97
CA GLY A 179 6.91 -11.99 -13.33
C GLY A 179 6.67 -12.21 -14.82
N ILE A 180 6.10 -11.24 -15.52
CA ILE A 180 5.94 -11.27 -16.98
C ILE A 180 7.28 -10.98 -17.66
N PHE A 181 8.01 -9.93 -17.23
CA PHE A 181 9.26 -9.51 -17.87
C PHE A 181 10.37 -10.57 -17.81
N VAL A 182 10.45 -11.34 -16.73
CA VAL A 182 11.45 -12.41 -16.61
C VAL A 182 11.10 -13.67 -17.43
N ASN A 183 9.88 -13.74 -18.01
CA ASN A 183 9.41 -14.83 -18.85
C ASN A 183 9.05 -14.36 -20.28
N PHE A 184 9.63 -13.24 -20.73
CA PHE A 184 9.48 -12.72 -22.09
C PHE A 184 10.30 -13.56 -23.08
#